data_AF-A0A972VBT0-F1
#
_entry.id   AF-A0A972VBT0-F1
#
_cell.length_a   1.000
_cell.length_b   1.000
_cell.length_c   1.000
_cell.angle_alpha   90.00
_cell.angle_beta   90.00
_cell.angle_gamma   90.00
#
_symmetry.space_group_name_H-M   'P 1'
#
loop_
_entity.id
_entity.type
_entity.pdbx_description
1 polymer ?
#
loop_
_entity_poly.entity_id
_entity_poly.type
_entity_poly.pdbx_seq_one_letter_code
_entity_poly.pdbx_strand_id
1 'polypeptide(L)'
;MRTCRLVTVLMITLCAGLGSTWADVTLPAIFSDHMVLQRNADIRVWGWADAGEKVSVTLGQDTQATTANPSGQWQVTLDARAAGAPMAMTVAGNNTVT
;
A
#
# COMPACT_ATOMS: atom_id res chain seq x y z
N MET A 1 -41.96 31.70 -12.41
CA MET A 1 -40.61 31.88 -11.83
C MET A 1 -40.39 31.06 -10.54
N ARG A 2 -40.75 29.77 -10.48
CA ARG A 2 -40.62 28.98 -9.23
C ARG A 2 -40.01 27.57 -9.37
N THR A 3 -39.75 27.10 -10.59
CA THR A 3 -39.23 25.74 -10.84
C THR A 3 -37.72 25.68 -11.05
N CYS A 4 -37.05 26.80 -11.37
CA CYS A 4 -35.62 26.81 -11.69
C CYS A 4 -34.70 26.71 -10.44
N ARG A 5 -35.17 27.17 -9.27
CA ARG A 5 -34.39 27.09 -8.01
C ARG A 5 -34.30 25.68 -7.42
N LEU A 6 -35.26 24.80 -7.74
CA LEU A 6 -35.32 23.42 -7.22
C LEU A 6 -34.35 22.49 -7.96
N VAL A 7 -34.13 22.72 -9.26
CA VAL A 7 -33.20 21.92 -10.07
C VAL A 7 -31.74 22.18 -9.68
N THR A 8 -31.41 23.42 -9.29
CA THR A 8 -30.05 23.79 -8.88
C THR A 8 -29.66 23.19 -7.52
N VAL A 9 -30.61 23.08 -6.59
CA VAL A 9 -30.34 22.47 -5.26
C VAL A 9 -30.08 20.96 -5.40
N LEU A 10 -30.76 20.28 -6.33
CA LEU A 10 -30.60 18.84 -6.56
C LEU A 10 -29.22 18.47 -7.15
N MET A 11 -28.55 19.38 -7.86
CA MET A 11 -27.23 19.12 -8.47
C MET A 11 -26.06 19.31 -7.50
N ILE A 12 -26.21 20.14 -6.46
CA ILE A 12 -25.15 20.42 -5.48
C ILE A 12 -25.03 19.29 -4.44
N THR A 13 -26.10 18.54 -4.19
CA THR A 13 -26.10 17.42 -3.23
C THR A 13 -25.39 16.17 -3.75
N LEU A 14 -25.15 16.06 -5.06
CA LEU A 14 -24.55 14.86 -5.67
C LEU A 14 -23.02 14.79 -5.56
N CYS A 15 -22.33 15.90 -5.24
CA CYS A 15 -20.86 15.95 -5.22
C CYS A 15 -20.20 15.70 -3.86
N ALA A 16 -20.97 15.54 -2.78
CA ALA A 16 -20.41 15.41 -1.42
C ALA A 16 -20.02 13.97 -1.03
N GLY A 17 -20.15 13.00 -1.94
CA GLY A 17 -19.99 11.57 -1.67
C GLY A 17 -18.66 10.94 -2.08
N LEU A 18 -17.61 11.72 -2.41
CA LEU A 18 -16.27 11.19 -2.63
C LEU A 18 -15.62 10.83 -1.29
N GLY A 19 -16.19 9.82 -0.62
CA GLY A 19 -15.53 9.18 0.51
C GLY A 19 -14.21 8.60 0.02
N SER A 20 -13.13 8.85 0.77
CA SER A 20 -11.88 8.13 0.61
C SER A 20 -12.21 6.64 0.64
N THR A 21 -12.09 5.95 -0.49
CA THR A 21 -12.02 4.50 -0.49
C THR A 21 -10.69 4.17 0.17
N TRP A 22 -10.71 3.54 1.35
CA TRP A 22 -9.49 3.09 2.00
C TRP A 22 -9.02 1.89 1.17
N ALA A 23 -8.11 2.11 0.24
CA ALA A 23 -7.51 1.03 -0.50
C ALA A 23 -6.32 0.52 0.32
N ASP A 24 -6.55 -0.65 0.90
CA ASP A 24 -5.56 -1.40 1.65
C ASP A 24 -4.27 -1.63 0.85
N VAL A 25 -3.14 -1.71 1.56
CA VAL A 25 -1.87 -2.17 1.01
C VAL A 25 -2.06 -3.58 0.43
N THR A 26 -1.54 -3.77 -0.78
CA THR A 26 -1.58 -5.05 -1.49
C THR A 26 -0.21 -5.39 -2.08
N LEU A 27 0.07 -6.69 -2.14
CA LEU A 27 1.32 -7.23 -2.65
C LEU A 27 1.12 -8.05 -3.93
N PRO A 28 2.10 -8.07 -4.83
CA PRO A 28 2.18 -9.05 -5.89
C PRO A 28 2.16 -10.49 -5.35
N ALA A 29 1.54 -11.41 -6.07
CA ALA A 29 1.37 -12.81 -5.65
C ALA A 29 2.69 -13.60 -5.43
N ILE A 30 3.83 -13.07 -5.90
CA ILE A 30 5.14 -13.67 -5.61
C ILE A 30 5.49 -13.60 -4.13
N PHE A 31 4.95 -12.60 -3.41
CA PHE A 31 5.07 -12.49 -1.97
C PHE A 31 3.98 -13.36 -1.36
N SER A 32 4.33 -14.61 -1.10
CA SER A 32 3.44 -15.64 -0.56
C SER A 32 4.18 -16.54 0.41
N ASP A 33 3.42 -17.40 1.11
CA ASP A 33 3.99 -18.37 2.02
C ASP A 33 5.07 -19.24 1.35
N HIS A 34 6.14 -19.51 2.10
CA HIS A 34 7.27 -20.33 1.64
C HIS A 34 8.00 -19.79 0.40
N MET A 35 7.85 -18.50 0.06
CA MET A 35 8.69 -17.87 -0.96
C MET A 35 10.18 -17.89 -0.59
N VAL A 36 11.04 -17.76 -1.60
CA VAL A 36 12.51 -17.71 -1.42
C VAL A 36 13.02 -16.34 -1.84
N LEU A 37 13.77 -15.70 -0.95
CA LEU A 37 14.47 -14.44 -1.22
C LEU A 37 15.93 -14.71 -1.61
N GLN A 38 16.47 -13.89 -2.51
CA GLN A 38 17.84 -14.02 -2.95
C GLN A 38 18.81 -13.60 -1.84
N ARG A 39 19.76 -14.48 -1.49
CA ARG A 39 20.82 -14.18 -0.53
C ARG A 39 21.90 -13.30 -1.13
N ASN A 40 22.60 -12.54 -0.28
CA ASN A 40 23.76 -11.71 -0.64
C ASN A 40 23.47 -10.70 -1.76
N ALA A 41 22.22 -10.28 -1.89
CA ALA A 41 21.77 -9.25 -2.81
C ALA A 41 20.66 -8.46 -2.13
N ASP A 42 20.52 -7.19 -2.52
CA ASP A 42 19.46 -6.32 -2.02
C ASP A 42 18.08 -6.90 -2.33
N ILE A 43 17.18 -6.82 -1.35
CA ILE A 43 15.84 -7.40 -1.46
C ILE A 43 14.86 -6.27 -1.75
N ARG A 44 14.30 -6.27 -2.95
CA ARG A 44 13.28 -5.31 -3.36
C ARG A 44 11.90 -5.82 -2.99
N VAL A 45 11.14 -5.02 -2.24
CA VAL A 45 9.73 -5.30 -1.93
C VAL A 45 8.88 -4.17 -2.47
N TRP A 46 7.78 -4.49 -3.14
CA TRP A 46 6.93 -3.52 -3.82
C TRP A 46 5.48 -3.96 -3.80
N GLY A 47 4.59 -3.02 -4.06
CA GLY A 47 3.16 -3.28 -4.14
C GLY A 47 2.37 -2.03 -4.49
N TRP A 48 1.10 -2.07 -4.11
CA TRP A 48 0.15 -0.97 -4.29
C TRP A 48 -0.47 -0.58 -2.96
N ALA A 49 -0.85 0.69 -2.84
CA ALA A 49 -1.51 1.30 -1.69
C ALA A 49 -2.21 2.59 -2.14
N ASP A 50 -2.94 3.26 -1.25
CA ASP A 50 -3.46 4.59 -1.56
C ASP A 50 -2.34 5.60 -1.83
N ALA A 51 -2.55 6.52 -2.77
CA ALA A 51 -1.57 7.55 -3.06
C ALA A 51 -1.26 8.38 -1.80
N GLY A 52 0.02 8.48 -1.43
CA GLY A 52 0.45 9.16 -0.21
C GLY A 52 0.37 8.32 1.07
N GLU A 53 -0.07 7.07 0.99
CA GLU A 53 -0.07 6.14 2.13
C GLU A 53 1.36 5.82 2.55
N LYS A 54 1.61 5.83 3.87
CA LYS A 54 2.88 5.38 4.45
C LYS A 54 2.86 3.86 4.58
N VAL A 55 3.84 3.20 4.01
CA VAL A 55 4.01 1.75 4.04
C VAL A 55 5.31 1.40 4.74
N SER A 56 5.28 0.49 5.69
CA SER A 56 6.47 -0.09 6.32
C SER A 56 6.56 -1.58 6.04
N VAL A 57 7.75 -2.04 5.66
CA VAL A 57 8.06 -3.45 5.43
C VAL A 57 9.07 -3.89 6.49
N THR A 58 8.74 -4.96 7.19
CA THR A 58 9.60 -5.59 8.20
C THR A 58 9.93 -7.00 7.77
N LEU A 59 11.22 -7.36 7.78
CA LEU A 59 11.71 -8.71 7.50
C LEU A 59 12.66 -9.17 8.61
N GLY A 60 12.11 -9.89 9.60
CA GLY A 60 12.81 -10.19 10.84
C GLY A 60 13.01 -8.94 11.68
N GLN A 61 14.25 -8.46 11.82
CA GLN A 61 14.58 -7.24 12.59
C GLN A 61 14.81 -6.00 11.72
N ASP A 62 14.91 -6.18 10.39
CA ASP A 62 15.10 -5.06 9.46
C ASP A 62 13.74 -4.47 9.10
N THR A 63 13.62 -3.14 9.15
CA THR A 63 12.38 -2.42 8.84
C THR A 63 12.70 -1.19 8.01
N GLN A 64 12.03 -1.07 6.88
CA GLN A 64 12.12 0.09 5.99
C GLN A 64 10.74 0.66 5.72
N ALA A 65 10.65 1.98 5.58
CA ALA A 65 9.41 2.67 5.32
C ALA A 65 9.50 3.52 4.05
N THR A 66 8.37 3.64 3.35
CA THR A 66 8.23 4.45 2.15
C THR A 66 6.83 5.05 2.11
N THR A 67 6.59 5.91 1.12
CA THR A 67 5.27 6.47 0.84
C THR A 67 4.88 6.10 -0.58
N ALA A 68 3.66 5.61 -0.76
CA ALA A 68 3.13 5.31 -2.08
C ALA A 68 3.03 6.58 -2.93
N ASN A 69 3.45 6.44 -4.19
CA ASN A 69 3.49 7.54 -5.14
C ASN A 69 2.07 7.94 -5.59
N PRO A 70 1.90 9.01 -6.40
CA PRO A 70 0.58 9.42 -6.90
C PRO A 70 -0.17 8.37 -7.73
N SER A 71 0.53 7.34 -8.22
CA SER A 71 -0.05 6.19 -8.93
C SER A 71 -0.35 5.00 -7.99
N GLY A 72 -0.20 5.17 -6.67
CA GLY A 72 -0.40 4.15 -5.65
C GLY A 72 0.73 3.11 -5.56
N GLN A 73 1.80 3.25 -6.35
CA GLN A 73 2.92 2.29 -6.33
C GLN A 73 3.91 2.67 -5.23
N TRP A 74 4.44 1.66 -4.55
CA TRP A 74 5.48 1.83 -3.57
C TRP A 74 6.56 0.75 -3.71
N GLN A 75 7.76 1.08 -3.23
CA GLN A 75 8.88 0.15 -3.20
C GLN A 75 9.81 0.50 -2.03
N VAL A 76 10.36 -0.53 -1.39
CA VAL A 76 11.50 -0.44 -0.48
C VAL A 76 12.61 -1.35 -0.95
N THR A 77 13.83 -1.04 -0.52
CA THR A 77 14.99 -1.92 -0.66
C THR A 77 15.44 -2.27 0.75
N LEU A 78 15.45 -3.56 1.08
CA LEU A 78 16.05 -4.09 2.29
C LEU A 78 17.49 -4.51 1.99
N ASP A 79 18.38 -4.37 2.96
CA ASP A 79 19.80 -4.63 2.77
C ASP A 79 20.07 -6.11 2.46
N ALA A 80 21.11 -6.35 1.67
CA ALA A 80 21.59 -7.69 1.39
C ALA A 80 21.88 -8.45 2.69
N ARG A 81 21.41 -9.70 2.76
CA ARG A 81 21.59 -10.55 3.93
C ARG A 81 22.04 -11.96 3.57
N ALA A 82 22.74 -12.58 4.50
CA ALA A 82 23.09 -13.99 4.42
C ALA A 82 21.84 -14.88 4.50
N ALA A 83 21.96 -16.12 4.02
CA ALA A 83 20.91 -17.11 4.22
C ALA A 83 20.68 -17.35 5.72
N GLY A 84 19.43 -17.57 6.12
CA GLY A 84 19.03 -17.76 7.51
C GLY A 84 17.81 -18.67 7.63
N ALA A 85 17.29 -18.78 8.86
CA ALA A 85 16.05 -19.49 9.13
C ALA A 85 14.85 -18.83 8.44
N PRO A 86 13.74 -19.56 8.22
CA PRO A 86 12.48 -18.99 7.76
C PRO A 86 12.08 -17.79 8.64
N MET A 87 11.56 -16.74 8.02
CA MET A 87 11.18 -15.50 8.69
C MET A 87 9.90 -14.95 8.08
N ALA A 88 9.09 -14.31 8.91
CA ALA A 88 7.90 -13.59 8.46
C ALA A 88 8.29 -12.24 7.85
N MET A 89 7.57 -11.84 6.81
CA MET A 89 7.62 -10.50 6.24
C MET A 89 6.31 -9.80 6.57
N THR A 90 6.34 -8.71 7.33
CA THR A 90 5.14 -7.92 7.62
C THR A 90 5.16 -6.65 6.80
N VAL A 91 4.07 -6.37 6.09
CA VAL A 91 3.85 -5.11 5.38
C VAL A 91 2.67 -4.40 6.02
N ALA A 92 2.90 -3.20 6.56
CA ALA A 92 1.91 -2.42 7.27
C ALA A 92 1.69 -1.06 6.61
N GLY A 93 0.43 -0.68 6.47
CA GLY A 93 -0.06 0.62 6.03
C GLY A 93 -1.39 0.90 6.72
N ASN A 94 -2.43 1.18 5.95
CA ASN A 94 -3.81 1.25 6.46
C ASN A 94 -4.33 -0.13 6.92
N ASN A 95 -3.79 -1.21 6.36
CA ASN A 95 -3.97 -2.60 6.79
C ASN A 95 -2.61 -3.27 7.08
N THR A 96 -2.63 -4.55 7.41
CA THR A 96 -1.41 -5.36 7.60
C THR A 96 -1.51 -6.66 6.82
N VAL A 97 -0.46 -6.95 6.04
CA VAL A 97 -0.27 -8.19 5.28
C VAL A 97 0.98 -8.89 5.82
N THR A 98 0.94 -10.21 5.94
CA THR A 98 2.06 -11.04 6.44
C THR A 98 2.31 -12.21 5.50
#